data_AF-A0A1I6YP92-F1
#
_entry.id   AF-A0A1I6YP92-F1
#
_cell.length_a   1.000
_cell.length_b   1.000
_cell.length_c   1.000
_cell.angle_alpha   90.00
_cell.angle_beta   90.00
_cell.angle_gamma   90.00
#
_symmetry.space_group_name_H-M   'P 1'
#
loop_
_entity.id
_entity.type
_entity.pdbx_description
1 polymer ?
#
loop_
_entity_poly.entity_id
_entity_poly.type
_entity_poly.pdbx_seq_one_letter_code
_entity_poly.pdbx_strand_id
1 'polypeptide(L)'
;MILKKHVCLLTAALAIQIGSLQAQQNPVKLDLNSFEGNKGSWTEVGKVWADPTVPNELQSADGSGVMANLPGKKNPGADIISKEKYGDVDLSLEYMVAPESNSGVYLQGNYEIQILDSWANTTTKPGDNGGIYQRWDDSKPEGQKGYQGYAPRQNVSKAPGIWQKLEVSFQAAKFDAAGKKIENARFLSVRLNGVTIHENLEVFGPTRGSLTGEDVALGPLRIQGDHGAVAFRNIEITPFNAKTPTVSGVSYETFQGSFNNLEELAGKTATAKGSAASLSEVPASVSDVNLTKYNANLNVAEAGEYQITLQVPGGLAGFVVGNETLSELSNRGVRVRKQLNAGNNPIQIIASKNRNWSVDGFNMAISGPGLRNTELLVSEAGAYQETDPILVDADETPVLRSFRDIPNTPRLSHVVSVASKAQVNYAYDMETGTLIQVWRGEFLDATPMWNSRGNGVSVPLGSVINLTSPAINAVNSDYSASEEFRTKGYQLMNGSEDVVFSYLLSGQTVKDEIKVLESGKGIKRSVSGAGNGFYKVAAGTEIEKVGKGYYLLPETGVYLEYDEAAFGAPVTHSTDGKAGIFLPAKGNIVYNLLF
;
A
#
# COMPACT_ATOMS: atom_id res chain seq x y z
N MET A 1 -3.20 71.16 -36.14
CA MET A 1 -2.44 70.07 -35.49
C MET A 1 -3.26 69.61 -34.29
N ILE A 2 -3.55 68.31 -34.19
CA ILE A 2 -4.15 67.58 -33.04
C ILE A 2 -5.64 67.83 -32.77
N LEU A 3 -6.54 66.87 -32.53
CA LEU A 3 -6.75 65.48 -32.98
C LEU A 3 -8.19 65.13 -32.51
N LYS A 4 -8.95 64.43 -33.35
CA LYS A 4 -10.28 63.85 -33.06
C LYS A 4 -10.23 62.93 -31.83
N LYS A 5 -11.20 63.01 -30.92
CA LYS A 5 -11.52 61.93 -29.97
C LYS A 5 -12.81 61.24 -30.40
N HIS A 6 -12.65 60.01 -30.88
CA HIS A 6 -13.73 59.04 -31.08
C HIS A 6 -14.06 58.43 -29.72
N VAL A 7 -15.35 58.44 -29.37
CA VAL A 7 -15.89 57.70 -28.23
C VAL A 7 -16.20 56.29 -28.75
N CYS A 8 -15.34 55.32 -28.41
CA CYS A 8 -15.65 53.91 -28.57
C CYS A 8 -16.49 53.46 -27.37
N LEU A 9 -17.74 53.04 -27.62
CA LEU A 9 -18.49 52.17 -26.72
C LEU A 9 -17.81 50.80 -26.70
N LEU A 10 -17.17 50.44 -25.58
CA LEU A 10 -16.85 49.05 -25.28
C LEU A 10 -18.07 48.42 -24.60
N THR A 11 -18.78 47.59 -25.34
CA THR A 11 -19.70 46.59 -24.78
C THR A 11 -18.87 45.51 -24.10
N ALA A 12 -18.87 45.51 -22.76
CA ALA A 12 -18.31 44.41 -21.98
C ALA A 12 -19.25 43.20 -22.11
N ALA A 13 -18.89 42.24 -22.97
CA ALA A 13 -19.49 40.92 -22.96
C ALA A 13 -19.04 40.21 -21.67
N LEU A 14 -19.96 40.06 -20.73
CA LEU A 14 -19.77 39.29 -19.51
C LEU A 14 -19.72 37.80 -19.90
N ALA A 15 -18.52 37.30 -20.19
CA ALA A 15 -18.30 35.87 -20.33
C ALA A 15 -18.47 35.22 -18.95
N ILE A 16 -19.62 34.57 -18.73
CA ILE A 16 -19.81 33.65 -17.62
C ILE A 16 -18.86 32.48 -17.87
N GLN A 17 -17.66 32.54 -17.32
CA GLN A 17 -16.84 31.34 -17.14
C GLN A 17 -17.58 30.45 -16.14
N ILE A 18 -18.36 29.51 -16.66
CA ILE A 18 -18.76 28.34 -15.90
C ILE A 18 -17.46 27.61 -15.62
N GLY A 19 -16.90 27.82 -14.42
CA GLY A 19 -15.75 27.07 -13.97
C GLY A 19 -16.08 25.59 -14.08
N SER A 20 -15.36 24.88 -14.94
CA SER A 20 -15.34 23.43 -14.92
C SER A 20 -14.81 23.01 -13.56
N LEU A 21 -15.72 22.66 -12.65
CA LEU A 21 -15.37 21.99 -11.41
C LEU A 21 -14.63 20.71 -11.81
N GLN A 22 -13.33 20.66 -11.52
CA GLN A 22 -12.58 19.42 -11.55
C GLN A 22 -13.14 18.52 -10.45
N ALA A 23 -14.12 17.70 -10.80
CA ALA A 23 -14.66 16.67 -9.92
C ALA A 23 -13.71 15.46 -9.92
N GLN A 24 -12.46 15.65 -9.53
CA GLN A 24 -11.69 14.54 -9.00
C GLN A 24 -12.26 14.24 -7.62
N GLN A 25 -12.70 13.01 -7.40
CA GLN A 25 -13.30 12.64 -6.13
C GLN A 25 -12.24 12.70 -5.03
N ASN A 26 -12.30 13.75 -4.21
CA ASN A 26 -11.39 13.92 -3.10
C ASN A 26 -11.84 13.02 -1.94
N PRO A 27 -10.93 12.27 -1.30
CA PRO A 27 -11.26 11.52 -0.09
C PRO A 27 -11.89 12.43 0.97
N VAL A 28 -12.91 11.93 1.65
CA VAL A 28 -13.49 12.58 2.83
C VAL A 28 -12.61 12.26 4.02
N LYS A 29 -12.08 13.30 4.68
CA LYS A 29 -11.31 13.14 5.92
C LYS A 29 -12.27 12.99 7.10
N LEU A 30 -12.05 11.98 7.93
CA LEU A 30 -12.82 11.74 9.15
C LEU A 30 -12.00 12.13 10.37
N ASP A 31 -12.64 12.87 11.26
CA ASP A 31 -12.17 13.29 12.58
C ASP A 31 -13.12 12.80 13.67
N LEU A 32 -12.89 13.12 14.95
CA LEU A 32 -13.73 12.60 16.02
C LEU A 32 -15.18 13.10 15.92
N ASN A 33 -15.38 14.30 15.38
CA ASN A 33 -16.71 14.88 15.15
C ASN A 33 -17.50 14.19 14.04
N SER A 34 -16.83 13.42 13.19
CA SER A 34 -17.46 12.60 12.15
C SER A 34 -18.20 11.38 12.73
N PHE A 35 -17.97 11.07 14.01
CA PHE A 35 -18.53 9.93 14.70
C PHE A 35 -19.51 10.33 15.82
N GLU A 36 -20.33 9.37 16.21
CA GLU A 36 -21.16 9.36 17.41
C GLU A 36 -20.85 8.12 18.27
N GLY A 37 -21.41 8.04 19.47
CA GLY A 37 -21.21 6.90 20.38
C GLY A 37 -20.06 7.05 21.38
N ASN A 38 -19.25 8.11 21.29
CA ASN A 38 -18.19 8.39 22.26
C ASN A 38 -18.77 8.61 23.67
N LYS A 39 -18.39 7.75 24.62
CA LYS A 39 -18.80 7.82 26.04
C LYS A 39 -17.73 8.43 26.96
N GLY A 40 -16.78 9.17 26.38
CA GLY A 40 -15.74 9.90 27.11
C GLY A 40 -14.37 9.21 27.15
N SER A 41 -14.19 8.06 26.48
CA SER A 41 -12.89 7.42 26.31
C SER A 41 -12.12 7.94 25.10
N TRP A 42 -12.80 8.52 24.11
CA TRP A 42 -12.17 9.10 22.93
C TRP A 42 -11.94 10.61 23.09
N THR A 43 -10.74 11.05 22.70
CA THR A 43 -10.35 12.46 22.66
C THR A 43 -9.47 12.75 21.44
N GLU A 44 -9.44 14.00 21.01
CA GLU A 44 -8.41 14.47 20.07
C GLU A 44 -7.15 14.91 20.85
N VAL A 45 -6.00 14.50 20.35
CA VAL A 45 -4.67 14.81 20.91
C VAL A 45 -3.70 15.18 19.79
N GLY A 46 -2.60 15.85 20.13
CA GLY A 46 -1.55 16.20 19.16
C GLY A 46 -0.55 15.07 18.94
N LYS A 47 -0.35 14.24 19.97
CA LYS A 47 0.63 13.16 19.96
C LYS A 47 0.17 12.01 20.85
N VAL A 48 0.53 10.80 20.44
CA VAL A 48 0.33 9.56 21.19
C VAL A 48 1.58 8.67 21.06
N TRP A 49 1.93 7.95 22.12
CA TRP A 49 3.02 6.98 22.13
C TRP A 49 2.74 5.86 23.14
N ALA A 50 3.49 4.78 23.05
CA ALA A 50 3.43 3.67 24.00
C ALA A 50 4.82 3.34 24.56
N ASP A 51 4.86 2.97 25.84
CA ASP A 51 5.94 2.15 26.37
C ASP A 51 5.67 0.70 25.94
N PRO A 52 6.57 0.05 25.17
CA PRO A 52 6.33 -1.31 24.63
C PRO A 52 6.25 -2.39 25.73
N THR A 53 6.49 -2.04 26.99
CA THR A 53 6.44 -2.95 28.14
C THR A 53 5.19 -2.79 29.01
N VAL A 54 4.36 -1.77 28.77
CA VAL A 54 3.16 -1.50 29.57
C VAL A 54 1.91 -1.92 28.79
N PRO A 55 1.19 -2.96 29.24
CA PRO A 55 0.03 -3.48 28.51
C PRO A 55 -1.14 -2.51 28.55
N ASN A 56 -1.81 -2.38 27.40
CA ASN A 56 -3.06 -1.66 27.20
C ASN A 56 -3.04 -0.18 27.62
N GLU A 57 -1.87 0.46 27.58
CA GLU A 57 -1.70 1.88 27.90
C GLU A 57 -1.11 2.66 26.72
N LEU A 58 -1.77 3.76 26.37
CA LEU A 58 -1.23 4.79 25.49
C LEU A 58 -1.05 6.08 26.29
N GLN A 59 0.07 6.75 26.09
CA GLN A 59 0.35 8.07 26.63
C GLN A 59 0.08 9.11 25.54
N SER A 60 -0.31 10.31 25.94
CA SER A 60 -0.68 11.37 24.98
C SER A 60 -0.25 12.75 25.46
N ALA A 61 -0.20 13.69 24.51
CA ALA A 61 0.02 15.10 24.77
C ALA A 61 -1.03 15.94 24.03
N ASP A 62 -1.44 17.05 24.66
CA ASP A 62 -2.47 17.96 24.15
C ASP A 62 -2.17 18.42 22.72
N GLY A 63 -3.23 18.60 21.94
CA GLY A 63 -3.18 19.05 20.54
C GLY A 63 -4.37 18.52 19.74
N SER A 64 -4.21 18.38 18.43
CA SER A 64 -5.26 17.88 17.52
C SER A 64 -4.66 17.05 16.39
N GLY A 65 -5.51 16.30 15.68
CA GLY A 65 -5.13 15.50 14.52
C GLY A 65 -4.95 14.00 14.78
N VAL A 66 -4.98 13.57 16.05
CA VAL A 66 -5.01 12.15 16.44
C VAL A 66 -6.24 11.88 17.30
N MET A 67 -7.06 10.90 16.91
CA MET A 67 -8.13 10.39 17.75
C MET A 67 -7.58 9.28 18.64
N ALA A 68 -7.58 9.48 19.95
CA ALA A 68 -7.07 8.49 20.91
C ALA A 68 -8.21 7.96 21.78
N ASN A 69 -8.37 6.64 21.80
CA ASN A 69 -9.19 5.92 22.76
C ASN A 69 -8.32 5.53 23.96
N LEU A 70 -8.57 6.16 25.10
CA LEU A 70 -7.82 5.98 26.34
C LEU A 70 -8.75 5.42 27.42
N PRO A 71 -9.14 4.13 27.33
CA PRO A 71 -10.07 3.53 28.26
C PRO A 71 -9.47 3.49 29.67
N GLY A 72 -10.29 3.81 30.67
CA GLY A 72 -9.90 3.77 32.07
C GLY A 72 -11.06 3.38 32.96
N LYS A 73 -10.79 3.18 34.26
CA LYS A 73 -11.83 2.74 35.23
C LYS A 73 -13.07 3.65 35.27
N LYS A 74 -12.91 4.95 35.03
CA LYS A 74 -14.00 5.94 35.06
C LYS A 74 -14.66 6.14 33.71
N ASN A 75 -13.89 6.02 32.63
CA ASN A 75 -14.33 6.18 31.25
C ASN A 75 -14.03 4.87 30.52
N PRO A 76 -14.90 3.85 30.63
CA PRO A 76 -14.71 2.61 29.91
C PRO A 76 -14.71 2.90 28.41
N GLY A 77 -13.95 2.08 27.67
CA GLY A 77 -13.92 2.14 26.22
C GLY A 77 -15.32 2.01 25.61
N ALA A 78 -15.56 2.69 24.50
CA ALA A 78 -16.82 2.61 23.76
C ALA A 78 -16.55 2.66 22.27
N ASP A 79 -17.37 1.96 21.50
CA ASP A 79 -17.32 2.06 20.05
C ASP A 79 -17.78 3.42 19.57
N ILE A 80 -17.22 3.85 18.44
CA ILE A 80 -17.66 5.03 17.73
C ILE A 80 -18.12 4.65 16.32
N ILE A 81 -19.19 5.31 15.86
CA ILE A 81 -19.91 4.98 14.63
C ILE A 81 -19.98 6.24 13.78
N SER A 82 -19.61 6.18 12.51
CA SER A 82 -19.68 7.34 11.62
C SER A 82 -21.13 7.75 11.42
N LYS A 83 -21.37 9.07 11.38
CA LYS A 83 -22.69 9.63 11.10
C LYS A 83 -23.15 9.32 9.67
N GLU A 84 -22.21 9.35 8.74
CA GLU A 84 -22.43 9.01 7.33
C GLU A 84 -22.43 7.49 7.11
N LYS A 85 -23.13 7.05 6.07
CA LYS A 85 -23.22 5.64 5.63
C LYS A 85 -22.63 5.47 4.24
N TYR A 86 -21.98 4.34 4.02
CA TYR A 86 -21.21 4.07 2.81
C TYR A 86 -21.55 2.71 2.19
N GLY A 87 -21.39 2.62 0.87
CA GLY A 87 -21.49 1.39 0.07
C GLY A 87 -20.10 0.89 -0.28
N ASP A 88 -19.79 0.85 -1.57
CA ASP A 88 -18.43 0.65 -2.06
C ASP A 88 -17.53 1.79 -1.58
N VAL A 89 -16.35 1.47 -1.06
CA VAL A 89 -15.40 2.47 -0.54
C VAL A 89 -13.97 2.06 -0.76
N ASP A 90 -13.10 3.04 -0.94
CA ASP A 90 -11.68 2.91 -0.62
C ASP A 90 -11.42 3.66 0.70
N LEU A 91 -10.86 2.97 1.69
CA LEU A 91 -10.54 3.49 3.02
C LEU A 91 -9.01 3.45 3.21
N SER A 92 -8.41 4.58 3.56
CA SER A 92 -7.02 4.65 4.02
C SER A 92 -7.03 5.21 5.44
N LEU A 93 -6.32 4.57 6.37
CA LEU A 93 -6.14 5.07 7.73
C LEU A 93 -4.80 4.67 8.30
N GLU A 94 -4.37 5.39 9.33
CA GLU A 94 -3.28 4.98 10.19
C GLU A 94 -3.80 4.71 11.60
N TYR A 95 -3.31 3.65 12.23
CA TYR A 95 -3.66 3.29 13.60
C TYR A 95 -2.43 2.91 14.43
N MET A 96 -2.53 3.08 15.74
CA MET A 96 -1.54 2.66 16.73
C MET A 96 -2.26 1.88 17.83
N VAL A 97 -1.75 0.71 18.18
CA VAL A 97 -2.24 -0.09 19.31
C VAL A 97 -1.24 -0.03 20.46
N ALA A 98 -1.74 -0.01 21.70
CA ALA A 98 -0.91 -0.31 22.86
C ALA A 98 -0.51 -1.80 22.87
N PRO A 99 0.54 -2.19 23.62
CA PRO A 99 0.88 -3.59 23.81
C PRO A 99 -0.34 -4.38 24.34
N GLU A 100 -0.58 -5.58 23.81
CA GLU A 100 -1.71 -6.46 24.17
C GLU A 100 -3.12 -5.87 23.91
N SER A 101 -3.21 -4.74 23.19
CA SER A 101 -4.50 -4.09 22.91
C SER A 101 -5.23 -4.71 21.71
N ASN A 102 -6.54 -4.49 21.67
CA ASN A 102 -7.47 -5.00 20.67
C ASN A 102 -8.48 -3.91 20.27
N SER A 103 -8.81 -3.85 18.98
CA SER A 103 -9.78 -2.98 18.34
C SER A 103 -10.22 -3.63 17.01
N GLY A 104 -10.99 -2.92 16.21
CA GLY A 104 -11.44 -3.39 14.91
C GLY A 104 -12.06 -2.27 14.11
N VAL A 105 -11.94 -2.35 12.79
CA VAL A 105 -12.60 -1.43 11.85
C VAL A 105 -13.64 -2.22 11.09
N TYR A 106 -14.90 -1.82 11.24
CA TYR A 106 -16.05 -2.48 10.65
C TYR A 106 -16.54 -1.69 9.45
N LEU A 107 -16.39 -2.26 8.26
CA LEU A 107 -16.98 -1.72 7.03
C LEU A 107 -18.49 -1.97 7.08
N GLN A 108 -19.28 -0.94 6.79
CA GLN A 108 -20.74 -0.92 6.94
C GLN A 108 -21.25 -1.31 8.34
N GLY A 109 -20.39 -1.27 9.37
CA GLY A 109 -20.69 -1.70 10.73
C GLY A 109 -20.77 -3.23 10.87
N ASN A 110 -20.44 -3.98 9.83
CA ASN A 110 -20.80 -5.38 9.67
C ASN A 110 -19.61 -6.30 9.35
N TYR A 111 -18.58 -5.79 8.69
CA TYR A 111 -17.43 -6.60 8.27
C TYR A 111 -16.15 -6.10 8.95
N GLU A 112 -15.73 -6.81 9.98
CA GLU A 112 -14.55 -6.47 10.79
C GLU A 112 -13.25 -6.83 10.07
N ILE A 113 -12.42 -5.82 9.86
CA ILE A 113 -10.97 -5.97 9.78
C ILE A 113 -10.42 -5.84 11.20
N GLN A 114 -9.79 -6.89 11.67
CA GLN A 114 -9.27 -6.98 13.03
C GLN A 114 -8.07 -6.05 13.24
N ILE A 115 -8.01 -5.39 14.39
CA ILE A 115 -6.85 -4.64 14.86
C ILE A 115 -6.39 -5.24 16.18
N LEU A 116 -5.20 -5.84 16.20
CA LEU A 116 -4.67 -6.51 17.39
C LEU A 116 -3.16 -6.28 17.49
N ASP A 117 -2.63 -6.28 18.71
CA ASP A 117 -1.19 -6.52 18.90
C ASP A 117 -0.84 -7.97 18.54
N SER A 118 -0.58 -8.21 17.26
CA SER A 118 -0.09 -9.48 16.72
C SER A 118 1.42 -9.48 16.49
N TRP A 119 2.19 -8.58 17.10
CA TRP A 119 3.57 -8.26 16.74
C TRP A 119 4.49 -9.47 16.51
N ALA A 120 4.50 -10.45 17.41
CA ALA A 120 5.40 -11.61 17.34
C ALA A 120 4.75 -12.90 16.79
N ASN A 121 3.53 -12.83 16.25
CA ASN A 121 2.81 -14.01 15.78
C ASN A 121 3.34 -14.47 14.42
N THR A 122 3.84 -15.70 14.32
CA THR A 122 4.35 -16.29 13.06
C THR A 122 3.30 -17.10 12.31
N THR A 123 2.19 -17.43 12.97
CA THR A 123 1.05 -18.15 12.36
C THR A 123 -0.19 -17.28 12.46
N THR A 124 -0.68 -16.80 11.32
CA THR A 124 -1.81 -15.88 11.25
C THR A 124 -3.14 -16.61 11.41
N LYS A 125 -4.09 -15.94 12.05
CA LYS A 125 -5.47 -16.38 12.25
C LYS A 125 -6.43 -15.25 11.85
N PRO A 126 -7.73 -15.56 11.64
CA PRO A 126 -8.73 -14.52 11.36
C PRO A 126 -8.86 -13.45 12.45
N GLY A 127 -8.45 -13.76 13.67
CA GLY A 127 -8.43 -12.83 14.81
C GLY A 127 -7.09 -12.10 15.03
N ASP A 128 -6.12 -12.26 14.13
CA ASP A 128 -4.89 -11.46 14.14
C ASP A 128 -5.06 -10.15 13.36
N ASN A 129 -4.14 -9.21 13.59
CA ASN A 129 -4.12 -7.91 12.94
C ASN A 129 -4.25 -8.01 11.40
N GLY A 130 -5.23 -7.31 10.84
CA GLY A 130 -5.56 -7.35 9.43
C GLY A 130 -6.40 -8.55 8.98
N GLY A 131 -6.74 -9.50 9.86
CA GLY A 131 -7.65 -10.59 9.57
C GLY A 131 -9.08 -10.11 9.32
N ILE A 132 -9.81 -10.81 8.43
CA ILE A 132 -11.26 -10.62 8.32
C ILE A 132 -11.90 -11.55 9.33
N TYR A 133 -12.53 -10.98 10.35
CA TYR A 133 -12.96 -11.75 11.51
C TYR A 133 -14.03 -12.79 11.14
N GLN A 134 -14.14 -13.81 11.97
CA GLN A 134 -15.02 -14.94 11.73
C GLN A 134 -16.48 -14.57 11.95
N ARG A 135 -17.35 -15.21 11.17
CA ARG A 135 -18.79 -15.29 11.43
C ARG A 135 -19.03 -16.19 12.64
N TRP A 136 -20.21 -16.07 13.23
CA TRP A 136 -20.52 -16.75 14.48
C TRP A 136 -21.87 -17.47 14.43
N ASP A 137 -21.89 -18.73 14.86
CA ASP A 137 -23.08 -19.56 14.98
C ASP A 137 -23.15 -20.16 16.38
N ASP A 138 -24.00 -19.57 17.24
CA ASP A 138 -24.17 -19.99 18.63
C ASP A 138 -24.81 -21.37 18.78
N SER A 139 -25.40 -21.94 17.71
CA SER A 139 -25.96 -23.28 17.73
C SER A 139 -24.91 -24.39 17.63
N LYS A 140 -23.67 -24.06 17.23
CA LYS A 140 -22.58 -25.02 17.09
C LYS A 140 -21.87 -25.30 18.43
N PRO A 141 -21.20 -26.47 18.56
CA PRO A 141 -20.38 -26.77 19.73
C PRO A 141 -19.30 -25.71 20.00
N GLU A 142 -18.92 -25.57 21.26
CA GLU A 142 -17.82 -24.68 21.67
C GLU A 142 -16.53 -25.03 20.89
N GLY A 143 -15.79 -24.01 20.45
CA GLY A 143 -14.65 -24.18 19.55
C GLY A 143 -15.00 -24.39 18.06
N GLN A 144 -16.28 -24.54 17.70
CA GLN A 144 -16.76 -24.65 16.29
C GLN A 144 -17.74 -23.54 15.89
N LYS A 145 -18.03 -22.60 16.81
CA LYS A 145 -18.94 -21.48 16.59
C LYS A 145 -18.42 -20.47 15.57
N GLY A 146 -17.10 -20.27 15.53
CA GLY A 146 -16.43 -19.44 14.54
C GLY A 146 -16.32 -20.14 13.19
N TYR A 147 -16.72 -19.48 12.11
CA TYR A 147 -16.59 -20.01 10.75
C TYR A 147 -16.42 -18.88 9.73
N GLN A 148 -15.88 -19.20 8.54
CA GLN A 148 -15.65 -18.23 7.47
C GLN A 148 -14.92 -16.96 7.93
N GLY A 149 -13.92 -17.11 8.81
CA GLY A 149 -12.92 -16.09 9.06
C GLY A 149 -11.71 -16.32 8.17
N TYR A 150 -11.01 -15.23 7.82
CA TYR A 150 -9.90 -15.27 6.88
C TYR A 150 -8.66 -14.64 7.51
N ALA A 151 -7.63 -15.45 7.71
CA ALA A 151 -6.35 -14.99 8.22
C ALA A 151 -5.64 -14.11 7.16
N PRO A 152 -4.92 -13.06 7.56
CA PRO A 152 -4.06 -12.34 6.62
C PRO A 152 -3.00 -13.29 6.05
N ARG A 153 -2.64 -13.09 4.77
CA ARG A 153 -1.63 -13.92 4.07
C ARG A 153 -0.32 -14.08 4.85
N GLN A 154 0.10 -13.03 5.55
CA GLN A 154 1.28 -13.02 6.41
C GLN A 154 1.13 -11.96 7.51
N ASN A 155 1.88 -12.10 8.60
CA ASN A 155 1.94 -11.07 9.64
C ASN A 155 2.93 -9.98 9.23
N VAL A 156 2.42 -8.78 9.03
CA VAL A 156 3.20 -7.58 8.68
C VAL A 156 2.99 -6.46 9.69
N SER A 157 2.61 -6.81 10.92
CA SER A 157 2.45 -5.88 12.03
C SER A 157 3.80 -5.30 12.45
N LYS A 158 3.87 -3.98 12.63
CA LYS A 158 4.97 -3.36 13.38
C LYS A 158 4.75 -3.54 14.89
N ALA A 159 5.77 -3.24 15.68
CA ALA A 159 5.67 -3.20 17.14
C ALA A 159 4.48 -2.32 17.64
N PRO A 160 3.83 -2.67 18.77
CA PRO A 160 2.83 -1.83 19.40
C PRO A 160 3.44 -0.49 19.79
N GLY A 161 2.67 0.59 19.66
CA GLY A 161 3.16 1.96 19.78
C GLY A 161 3.79 2.54 18.50
N ILE A 162 3.89 1.76 17.42
CA ILE A 162 4.28 2.22 16.08
C ILE A 162 3.03 2.33 15.19
N TRP A 163 2.97 3.40 14.40
CA TRP A 163 1.89 3.62 13.43
C TRP A 163 1.88 2.56 12.32
N GLN A 164 0.74 1.90 12.21
CA GLN A 164 0.37 0.95 11.17
C GLN A 164 -0.42 1.71 10.09
N LYS A 165 -0.21 1.40 8.82
CA LYS A 165 -1.00 1.96 7.71
C LYS A 165 -1.89 0.88 7.10
N LEU A 166 -3.20 1.10 7.10
CA LEU A 166 -4.19 0.21 6.51
C LEU A 166 -4.84 0.87 5.29
N GLU A 167 -4.84 0.16 4.17
CA GLU A 167 -5.53 0.57 2.94
C GLU A 167 -6.49 -0.55 2.54
N VAL A 168 -7.77 -0.20 2.32
CA VAL A 168 -8.85 -1.16 2.07
C VAL A 168 -9.62 -0.70 0.84
N SER A 169 -9.83 -1.61 -0.10
CA SER A 169 -10.79 -1.44 -1.19
C SER A 169 -11.93 -2.43 -0.97
N PHE A 170 -13.11 -1.91 -0.64
CA PHE A 170 -14.29 -2.68 -0.29
C PHE A 170 -15.40 -2.47 -1.32
N GLN A 171 -16.10 -3.56 -1.65
CA GLN A 171 -17.30 -3.59 -2.46
C GLN A 171 -18.45 -4.12 -1.58
N ALA A 172 -19.53 -3.35 -1.48
CA ALA A 172 -20.71 -3.73 -0.72
C ALA A 172 -21.50 -4.85 -1.42
N ALA A 173 -22.33 -5.55 -0.65
CA ALA A 173 -23.28 -6.52 -1.20
C ALA A 173 -24.30 -5.81 -2.11
N LYS A 174 -24.71 -6.46 -3.19
CA LYS A 174 -25.72 -5.93 -4.13
C LYS A 174 -27.06 -6.60 -3.91
N PHE A 175 -28.12 -5.83 -4.14
CA PHE A 175 -29.51 -6.24 -3.94
C PHE A 175 -30.32 -5.93 -5.21
N ASP A 176 -31.29 -6.78 -5.52
CA ASP A 176 -32.28 -6.48 -6.56
C ASP A 176 -33.32 -5.46 -6.08
N ALA A 177 -34.23 -5.07 -6.98
CA ALA A 177 -35.29 -4.11 -6.69
C ALA A 177 -36.29 -4.59 -5.61
N ALA A 178 -36.35 -5.90 -5.34
CA ALA A 178 -37.17 -6.49 -4.29
C ALA A 178 -36.44 -6.59 -2.94
N GLY A 179 -35.19 -6.12 -2.87
CA GLY A 179 -34.35 -6.18 -1.68
C GLY A 179 -33.71 -7.55 -1.42
N LYS A 180 -33.75 -8.46 -2.40
CA LYS A 180 -33.07 -9.75 -2.30
C LYS A 180 -31.60 -9.58 -2.67
N LYS A 181 -30.69 -10.11 -1.85
CA LYS A 181 -29.25 -10.13 -2.15
C LYS A 181 -28.97 -10.90 -3.44
N ILE A 182 -28.22 -10.29 -4.35
CA ILE A 182 -27.80 -10.86 -5.63
C ILE A 182 -26.28 -11.01 -5.75
N GLU A 183 -25.50 -10.30 -4.93
CA GLU A 183 -24.04 -10.42 -4.89
C GLU A 183 -23.55 -10.20 -3.45
N ASN A 184 -22.56 -10.99 -3.02
CA ASN A 184 -21.93 -10.84 -1.72
C ASN A 184 -21.02 -9.61 -1.67
N ALA A 185 -20.75 -9.11 -0.47
CA ALA A 185 -19.70 -8.12 -0.27
C ALA A 185 -18.31 -8.73 -0.51
N ARG A 186 -17.34 -7.88 -0.84
CA ARG A 186 -15.99 -8.32 -1.21
C ARG A 186 -14.95 -7.31 -0.76
N PHE A 187 -13.89 -7.80 -0.14
CA PHE A 187 -12.65 -7.06 0.05
C PHE A 187 -11.80 -7.23 -1.22
N LEU A 188 -11.85 -6.25 -2.12
CA LEU A 188 -11.08 -6.28 -3.37
C LEU A 188 -9.58 -6.27 -3.08
N SER A 189 -9.14 -5.48 -2.10
CA SER A 189 -7.77 -5.50 -1.60
C SER A 189 -7.75 -5.00 -0.16
N VAL A 190 -6.91 -5.62 0.67
CA VAL A 190 -6.52 -5.09 1.98
C VAL A 190 -5.00 -5.09 2.03
N ARG A 191 -4.41 -3.92 2.24
CA ARG A 191 -2.97 -3.74 2.41
C ARG A 191 -2.66 -3.21 3.79
N LEU A 192 -1.71 -3.84 4.47
CA LEU A 192 -1.20 -3.43 5.77
C LEU A 192 0.29 -3.15 5.63
N ASN A 193 0.72 -1.95 6.01
CA ASN A 193 2.11 -1.48 5.92
C ASN A 193 2.73 -1.66 4.52
N GLY A 194 1.91 -1.46 3.49
CA GLY A 194 2.33 -1.58 2.09
C GLY A 194 2.27 -3.00 1.50
N VAL A 195 1.98 -4.03 2.32
CA VAL A 195 1.88 -5.42 1.89
C VAL A 195 0.42 -5.84 1.73
N THR A 196 0.09 -6.48 0.61
CA THR A 196 -1.26 -7.04 0.37
C THR A 196 -1.49 -8.28 1.23
N ILE A 197 -2.43 -8.18 2.18
CA ILE A 197 -2.76 -9.25 3.11
C ILE A 197 -4.07 -9.97 2.77
N HIS A 198 -4.95 -9.33 1.99
CA HIS A 198 -6.13 -9.94 1.36
C HIS A 198 -6.33 -9.36 -0.03
N GLU A 199 -6.90 -10.16 -0.94
CA GLU A 199 -7.16 -9.76 -2.31
C GLU A 199 -8.34 -10.53 -2.86
N ASN A 200 -9.25 -9.83 -3.51
CA ASN A 200 -10.43 -10.38 -4.15
C ASN A 200 -11.24 -11.35 -3.24
N LEU A 201 -11.31 -11.05 -1.94
CA LEU A 201 -11.89 -11.92 -0.93
C LEU A 201 -13.40 -11.68 -0.79
N GLU A 202 -14.19 -12.66 -1.21
CA GLU A 202 -15.64 -12.66 -1.05
C GLU A 202 -16.05 -13.03 0.38
N VAL A 203 -16.97 -12.26 0.97
CA VAL A 203 -17.51 -12.51 2.32
C VAL A 203 -19.00 -12.83 2.26
N PHE A 204 -19.38 -13.99 2.78
CA PHE A 204 -20.73 -14.55 2.63
C PHE A 204 -21.77 -13.98 3.60
N GLY A 205 -21.34 -13.11 4.52
CA GLY A 205 -22.20 -12.42 5.46
C GLY A 205 -21.39 -11.66 6.52
N PRO A 206 -22.07 -10.96 7.43
CA PRO A 206 -21.43 -10.14 8.46
C PRO A 206 -20.56 -10.96 9.43
N THR A 207 -19.50 -10.33 9.92
CA THR A 207 -18.61 -10.89 10.94
C THR A 207 -19.28 -10.83 12.32
N ARG A 208 -18.74 -11.56 13.29
CA ARG A 208 -19.14 -11.41 14.68
C ARG A 208 -19.00 -9.95 15.10
N GLY A 209 -19.90 -9.50 15.97
CA GLY A 209 -19.92 -8.11 16.42
C GLY A 209 -20.67 -7.16 15.49
N SER A 210 -21.15 -7.59 14.31
CA SER A 210 -21.95 -6.76 13.39
C SER A 210 -23.07 -5.95 14.08
N LEU A 211 -23.27 -4.70 13.62
CA LEU A 211 -24.33 -3.81 14.10
C LEU A 211 -25.74 -4.28 13.69
N THR A 212 -25.86 -4.90 12.53
CA THR A 212 -27.17 -5.25 11.94
C THR A 212 -27.45 -6.74 11.91
N GLY A 213 -26.41 -7.58 11.93
CA GLY A 213 -26.52 -9.03 11.75
C GLY A 213 -26.81 -9.47 10.31
N GLU A 214 -27.00 -8.54 9.38
CA GLU A 214 -27.36 -8.81 7.98
C GLU A 214 -26.50 -8.00 6.99
N ASP A 215 -26.42 -8.47 5.74
CA ASP A 215 -25.78 -7.68 4.67
C ASP A 215 -26.62 -6.44 4.36
N VAL A 216 -25.98 -5.30 4.07
CA VAL A 216 -26.65 -4.04 3.76
C VAL A 216 -26.05 -3.38 2.52
N ALA A 217 -26.85 -2.63 1.78
CA ALA A 217 -26.35 -1.85 0.65
C ALA A 217 -25.52 -0.64 1.11
N LEU A 218 -25.89 -0.03 2.24
CA LEU A 218 -25.21 1.12 2.85
C LEU A 218 -25.15 0.94 4.38
N GLY A 219 -23.99 1.20 4.99
CA GLY A 219 -23.81 1.15 6.44
C GLY A 219 -22.68 2.07 6.93
N PRO A 220 -22.61 2.38 8.23
CA PRO A 220 -21.58 3.28 8.76
C PRO A 220 -20.19 2.63 8.79
N LEU A 221 -19.14 3.41 8.91
CA LEU A 221 -17.87 2.93 9.44
C LEU A 221 -17.99 2.83 10.96
N ARG A 222 -17.60 1.71 11.56
CA ARG A 222 -17.49 1.59 13.02
C ARG A 222 -16.05 1.30 13.42
N ILE A 223 -15.60 1.96 14.47
CA ILE A 223 -14.32 1.68 15.13
C ILE A 223 -14.64 1.11 16.51
N GLN A 224 -14.16 -0.10 16.78
CA GLN A 224 -14.32 -0.75 18.07
C GLN A 224 -13.38 -0.11 19.09
N GLY A 225 -13.93 0.34 20.20
CA GLY A 225 -13.20 1.06 21.25
C GLY A 225 -13.43 0.51 22.65
N ASP A 226 -14.24 -0.53 22.82
CA ASP A 226 -14.53 -1.14 24.11
C ASP A 226 -13.54 -2.24 24.55
N HIS A 227 -12.56 -2.60 23.70
CA HIS A 227 -11.61 -3.68 23.96
C HIS A 227 -10.22 -3.24 24.45
N GLY A 228 -9.73 -2.07 24.05
CA GLY A 228 -8.39 -1.61 24.43
C GLY A 228 -8.00 -0.22 23.96
N ALA A 229 -6.84 0.24 24.41
CA ALA A 229 -6.26 1.53 24.04
C ALA A 229 -5.75 1.50 22.60
N VAL A 230 -6.24 2.43 21.78
CA VAL A 230 -5.94 2.51 20.35
C VAL A 230 -6.00 3.98 19.92
N ALA A 231 -5.22 4.36 18.93
CA ALA A 231 -5.27 5.68 18.32
C ALA A 231 -5.36 5.59 16.80
N PHE A 232 -5.99 6.59 16.19
CA PHE A 232 -6.18 6.69 14.74
C PHE A 232 -5.81 8.09 14.26
N ARG A 233 -5.28 8.17 13.04
CA ARG A 233 -5.06 9.42 12.30
C ARG A 233 -5.20 9.19 10.80
N ASN A 234 -5.25 10.27 10.03
CA ASN A 234 -5.27 10.22 8.57
C ASN A 234 -6.38 9.29 8.01
N ILE A 235 -7.56 9.29 8.64
CA ILE A 235 -8.69 8.50 8.16
C ILE A 235 -9.30 9.22 6.95
N GLU A 236 -9.18 8.58 5.79
CA GLU A 236 -9.64 9.07 4.51
C GLU A 236 -10.54 8.01 3.85
N ILE A 237 -11.76 8.39 3.50
CA ILE A 237 -12.73 7.51 2.85
C ILE A 237 -13.18 8.08 1.51
N THR A 238 -13.07 7.28 0.46
CA THR A 238 -13.53 7.60 -0.89
C THR A 238 -14.72 6.71 -1.23
N PRO A 239 -15.96 7.22 -1.17
CA PRO A 239 -17.15 6.42 -1.47
C PRO A 239 -17.37 6.26 -2.98
N PHE A 240 -17.83 5.11 -3.45
CA PHE A 240 -18.21 4.91 -4.85
C PHE A 240 -19.71 4.62 -4.93
N ASN A 241 -20.46 5.58 -5.45
CA ASN A 241 -21.92 5.55 -5.56
C ASN A 241 -22.42 5.71 -7.00
N ALA A 242 -21.51 5.94 -7.96
CA ALA A 242 -21.87 6.07 -9.35
C ALA A 242 -22.26 4.71 -9.95
N LYS A 243 -23.22 4.74 -10.87
CA LYS A 243 -23.58 3.55 -11.65
C LYS A 243 -22.46 3.22 -12.63
N THR A 244 -22.17 1.93 -12.77
CA THR A 244 -21.26 1.39 -13.79
C THR A 244 -21.65 1.91 -15.18
N PRO A 245 -20.74 2.58 -15.91
CA PRO A 245 -20.99 2.97 -17.29
C PRO A 245 -21.26 1.76 -18.18
N THR A 246 -22.08 1.96 -19.20
CA THR A 246 -22.40 0.89 -20.18
C THR A 246 -22.05 1.34 -21.59
N VAL A 247 -21.65 0.40 -22.43
CA VAL A 247 -21.44 0.64 -23.87
C VAL A 247 -22.62 0.06 -24.64
N SER A 248 -23.14 0.84 -25.59
CA SER A 248 -24.28 0.45 -26.43
C SER A 248 -24.12 0.91 -27.87
N GLY A 249 -24.93 0.36 -28.78
CA GLY A 249 -24.93 0.79 -30.19
C GLY A 249 -23.60 0.53 -30.90
N VAL A 250 -22.96 -0.60 -30.60
CA VAL A 250 -21.64 -0.96 -31.15
C VAL A 250 -21.77 -1.27 -32.63
N SER A 251 -20.98 -0.58 -33.45
CA SER A 251 -20.74 -0.87 -34.86
C SER A 251 -19.25 -0.94 -35.14
N TYR A 252 -18.87 -1.73 -36.13
CA TYR A 252 -17.46 -1.96 -36.42
C TYR A 252 -17.15 -2.05 -37.91
N GLU A 253 -15.89 -1.74 -38.24
CA GLU A 253 -15.28 -1.95 -39.55
C GLU A 253 -13.86 -2.51 -39.38
N THR A 254 -13.61 -3.68 -39.97
CA THR A 254 -12.30 -4.38 -39.88
C THR A 254 -11.60 -4.37 -41.22
N PHE A 255 -10.34 -3.94 -41.21
CA PHE A 255 -9.45 -3.86 -42.36
C PHE A 255 -8.31 -4.86 -42.17
N GLN A 256 -8.11 -5.77 -43.13
CA GLN A 256 -6.97 -6.69 -43.10
C GLN A 256 -5.69 -6.00 -43.54
N GLY A 257 -4.61 -6.26 -42.82
CA GLY A 257 -3.29 -5.65 -43.06
C GLY A 257 -2.64 -5.13 -41.77
N SER A 258 -1.34 -4.89 -41.86
CA SER A 258 -0.59 -4.22 -40.79
C SER A 258 -0.70 -2.71 -40.98
N PHE A 259 -1.36 -2.03 -40.05
CA PHE A 259 -1.60 -0.59 -40.11
C PHE A 259 -1.00 0.11 -38.89
N ASN A 260 -0.11 1.08 -39.11
CA ASN A 260 0.54 1.83 -38.03
C ASN A 260 -0.09 3.20 -37.76
N ASN A 261 -0.91 3.69 -38.69
CA ASN A 261 -1.64 4.95 -38.59
C ASN A 261 -2.94 4.86 -39.40
N LEU A 262 -3.78 5.90 -39.28
CA LEU A 262 -5.08 5.93 -39.94
C LEU A 262 -5.02 6.36 -41.41
N GLU A 263 -3.96 7.03 -41.85
CA GLU A 263 -3.77 7.48 -43.23
C GLU A 263 -3.57 6.29 -44.18
N GLU A 264 -2.93 5.22 -43.70
CA GLU A 264 -2.74 3.96 -44.44
C GLU A 264 -4.07 3.24 -44.80
N LEU A 265 -5.19 3.64 -44.18
CA LEU A 265 -6.52 3.14 -44.51
C LEU A 265 -7.15 3.86 -45.72
N ALA A 266 -6.57 4.97 -46.18
CA ALA A 266 -7.11 5.70 -47.31
C ALA A 266 -7.20 4.81 -48.56
N GLY A 267 -8.41 4.71 -49.13
CA GLY A 267 -8.68 3.86 -50.30
C GLY A 267 -8.74 2.35 -50.01
N LYS A 268 -8.61 1.91 -48.76
CA LYS A 268 -8.82 0.51 -48.36
C LYS A 268 -10.30 0.25 -48.10
N THR A 269 -10.76 -0.94 -48.45
CA THR A 269 -12.12 -1.40 -48.15
C THR A 269 -12.14 -2.25 -46.88
N ALA A 270 -13.15 -2.05 -46.05
CA ALA A 270 -13.38 -2.92 -44.90
C ALA A 270 -13.70 -4.34 -45.38
N THR A 271 -12.98 -5.31 -44.84
CA THR A 271 -13.18 -6.75 -45.10
C THR A 271 -14.35 -7.32 -44.31
N ALA A 272 -14.68 -6.71 -43.17
CA ALA A 272 -15.89 -6.99 -42.40
C ALA A 272 -16.46 -5.68 -41.85
N LYS A 273 -17.79 -5.60 -41.79
CA LYS A 273 -18.51 -4.49 -41.15
C LYS A 273 -19.84 -4.97 -40.60
N GLY A 274 -20.28 -4.40 -39.49
CA GLY A 274 -21.54 -4.81 -38.86
C GLY A 274 -21.85 -4.08 -37.57
N SER A 275 -22.79 -4.64 -36.82
CA SER A 275 -23.17 -4.20 -35.48
C SER A 275 -23.08 -5.36 -34.51
N ALA A 276 -22.81 -5.07 -33.26
CA ALA A 276 -22.73 -6.04 -32.17
C ALA A 276 -23.53 -5.53 -30.96
N ALA A 277 -24.00 -6.42 -30.09
CA ALA A 277 -24.71 -6.01 -28.88
C ALA A 277 -23.77 -5.37 -27.85
N SER A 278 -22.49 -5.78 -27.85
CA SER A 278 -21.45 -5.33 -26.94
C SER A 278 -20.09 -5.26 -27.64
N LEU A 279 -19.08 -4.66 -26.98
CA LEU A 279 -17.72 -4.59 -27.54
C LEU A 279 -17.05 -5.98 -27.62
N SER A 280 -17.37 -6.89 -26.69
CA SER A 280 -16.84 -8.26 -26.65
C SER A 280 -17.44 -9.19 -27.71
N GLU A 281 -18.59 -8.83 -28.27
CA GLU A 281 -19.27 -9.62 -29.31
C GLU A 281 -18.85 -9.24 -30.74
N VAL A 282 -17.92 -8.30 -30.89
CA VAL A 282 -17.37 -7.99 -32.22
C VAL A 282 -16.52 -9.18 -32.69
N PRO A 283 -16.81 -9.76 -33.87
CA PRO A 283 -16.07 -10.93 -34.36
C PRO A 283 -14.58 -10.65 -34.52
N ALA A 284 -13.74 -11.56 -34.02
CA ALA A 284 -12.31 -11.52 -34.27
C ALA A 284 -12.01 -11.63 -35.77
N SER A 285 -10.98 -10.92 -36.23
CA SER A 285 -10.50 -11.05 -37.59
C SER A 285 -9.86 -12.43 -37.81
N VAL A 286 -10.10 -13.03 -38.97
CA VAL A 286 -9.41 -14.27 -39.39
C VAL A 286 -7.98 -14.01 -39.89
N SER A 287 -7.55 -12.74 -39.94
CA SER A 287 -6.21 -12.36 -40.40
C SER A 287 -5.24 -12.15 -39.24
N ASP A 288 -3.99 -12.60 -39.43
CA ASP A 288 -2.89 -12.41 -38.47
C ASP A 288 -2.63 -10.95 -38.12
N VAL A 289 -2.96 -10.01 -39.02
CA VAL A 289 -2.83 -8.56 -38.80
C VAL A 289 -4.05 -7.83 -39.34
N ASN A 290 -4.58 -6.90 -38.54
CA ASN A 290 -5.74 -6.12 -38.90
C ASN A 290 -5.84 -4.83 -38.09
N LEU A 291 -6.74 -3.96 -38.53
CA LEU A 291 -7.21 -2.82 -37.76
C LEU A 291 -8.74 -2.85 -37.72
N THR A 292 -9.32 -2.78 -36.52
CA THR A 292 -10.76 -2.66 -36.34
C THR A 292 -11.11 -1.29 -35.76
N LYS A 293 -12.03 -0.60 -36.43
CA LYS A 293 -12.67 0.62 -35.94
C LYS A 293 -13.97 0.24 -35.25
N TYR A 294 -14.22 0.80 -34.09
CA TYR A 294 -15.47 0.66 -33.35
C TYR A 294 -16.09 2.03 -33.19
N ASN A 295 -17.39 2.14 -33.44
CA ASN A 295 -18.18 3.30 -33.03
C ASN A 295 -19.25 2.79 -32.05
N ALA A 296 -19.40 3.46 -30.92
CA ALA A 296 -20.36 3.09 -29.89
C ALA A 296 -20.84 4.33 -29.12
N ASN A 297 -21.81 4.13 -28.24
CA ASN A 297 -22.22 5.11 -27.24
C ASN A 297 -21.75 4.65 -25.86
N LEU A 298 -20.90 5.46 -25.23
CA LEU A 298 -20.54 5.34 -23.82
C LEU A 298 -21.58 6.06 -22.98
N ASN A 299 -22.40 5.29 -22.26
CA ASN A 299 -23.42 5.81 -21.37
C ASN A 299 -22.85 5.98 -19.96
N VAL A 300 -22.88 7.21 -19.44
CA VAL A 300 -22.54 7.52 -18.04
C VAL A 300 -23.75 8.10 -17.32
N ALA A 301 -23.92 7.80 -16.04
CA ALA A 301 -25.08 8.28 -15.28
C ALA A 301 -24.99 9.77 -14.93
N GLU A 302 -23.78 10.27 -14.70
CA GLU A 302 -23.52 11.65 -14.27
C GLU A 302 -22.60 12.34 -15.28
N ALA A 303 -22.79 13.65 -15.45
CA ALA A 303 -21.88 14.46 -16.25
C ALA A 303 -20.62 14.76 -15.44
N GLY A 304 -19.45 14.76 -16.08
CA GLY A 304 -18.19 15.06 -15.40
C GLY A 304 -16.95 14.67 -16.19
N GLU A 305 -15.79 14.85 -15.55
CA GLU A 305 -14.50 14.48 -16.14
C GLU A 305 -14.19 13.01 -15.84
N TYR A 306 -14.17 12.19 -16.87
CA TYR A 306 -13.82 10.78 -16.77
C TYR A 306 -12.43 10.52 -17.34
N GLN A 307 -11.65 9.71 -16.64
CA GLN A 307 -10.40 9.16 -17.16
C GLN A 307 -10.70 7.81 -17.84
N ILE A 308 -10.31 7.70 -19.10
CA ILE A 308 -10.49 6.50 -19.92
C ILE A 308 -9.11 5.96 -20.26
N THR A 309 -8.92 4.67 -20.01
CA THR A 309 -7.71 3.94 -20.40
C THR A 309 -8.05 2.88 -21.43
N LEU A 310 -7.23 2.76 -22.46
CA LEU A 310 -7.40 1.81 -23.54
C LEU A 310 -6.04 1.22 -23.92
N GLN A 311 -5.93 -0.10 -24.00
CA GLN A 311 -4.70 -0.79 -24.41
C GLN A 311 -5.03 -1.90 -25.40
N VAL A 312 -4.29 -1.95 -26.51
CA VAL A 312 -4.26 -3.11 -27.39
C VAL A 312 -3.01 -3.93 -27.05
N PRO A 313 -3.13 -5.16 -26.55
CA PRO A 313 -1.97 -6.00 -26.24
C PRO A 313 -1.08 -6.21 -27.47
N GLY A 314 0.15 -5.70 -27.41
CA GLY A 314 1.12 -5.79 -28.51
C GLY A 314 0.80 -4.97 -29.77
N GLY A 315 -0.26 -4.15 -29.74
CA GLY A 315 -0.75 -3.38 -30.89
C GLY A 315 -0.81 -1.87 -30.63
N LEU A 316 -1.65 -1.18 -31.41
CA LEU A 316 -1.85 0.28 -31.31
C LEU A 316 -3.30 0.61 -30.99
N ALA A 317 -3.49 1.55 -30.07
CA ALA A 317 -4.79 1.99 -29.59
C ALA A 317 -5.08 3.45 -29.98
N GLY A 318 -6.34 3.76 -30.30
CA GLY A 318 -6.83 5.12 -30.50
C GLY A 318 -8.22 5.30 -29.88
N PHE A 319 -8.48 6.46 -29.29
CA PHE A 319 -9.76 6.76 -28.63
C PHE A 319 -10.12 8.23 -28.78
N VAL A 320 -11.36 8.50 -29.18
CA VAL A 320 -11.94 9.87 -29.22
C VAL A 320 -13.41 9.86 -28.80
N VAL A 321 -13.88 11.04 -28.37
CA VAL A 321 -15.29 11.26 -27.98
C VAL A 321 -15.92 12.29 -28.92
N GLY A 322 -17.16 12.06 -29.32
CA GLY A 322 -17.94 12.96 -30.16
C GLY A 322 -17.33 13.13 -31.55
N ASN A 323 -17.12 14.39 -31.96
CA ASN A 323 -16.62 14.76 -33.29
C ASN A 323 -15.12 15.08 -33.28
N GLU A 324 -14.39 14.68 -32.24
CA GLU A 324 -12.95 14.84 -32.18
C GLU A 324 -12.25 14.04 -33.29
N THR A 325 -11.24 14.64 -33.92
CA THR A 325 -10.42 13.96 -34.91
C THR A 325 -9.37 13.11 -34.21
N LEU A 326 -9.37 11.80 -34.49
CA LEU A 326 -8.30 10.91 -34.06
C LEU A 326 -7.12 11.02 -35.04
N SER A 327 -5.99 11.56 -34.58
CA SER A 327 -4.81 11.81 -35.44
C SER A 327 -3.68 10.79 -35.27
N GLU A 328 -3.53 10.21 -34.07
CA GLU A 328 -2.41 9.31 -33.75
C GLU A 328 -2.87 8.05 -33.03
N LEU A 329 -2.15 6.94 -33.25
CA LEU A 329 -2.33 5.69 -32.53
C LEU A 329 -1.15 5.46 -31.58
N SER A 330 -1.42 4.94 -30.39
CA SER A 330 -0.41 4.74 -29.35
C SER A 330 -0.11 3.26 -29.13
N ASN A 331 1.18 2.88 -29.14
CA ASN A 331 1.65 1.56 -28.71
C ASN A 331 1.83 1.44 -27.18
N ARG A 332 1.74 2.55 -26.44
CA ARG A 332 1.82 2.60 -24.98
C ARG A 332 0.44 2.60 -24.31
N GLY A 333 -0.61 2.43 -25.11
CA GLY A 333 -1.98 2.63 -24.69
C GLY A 333 -2.39 4.10 -24.71
N VAL A 334 -3.69 4.32 -24.53
CA VAL A 334 -4.31 5.63 -24.46
C VAL A 334 -4.76 5.85 -23.01
N ARG A 335 -4.43 7.00 -22.45
CA ARG A 335 -4.96 7.48 -21.16
C ARG A 335 -5.40 8.92 -21.34
N VAL A 336 -6.69 9.15 -21.44
CA VAL A 336 -7.27 10.48 -21.72
C VAL A 336 -8.27 10.86 -20.65
N ARG A 337 -8.38 12.16 -20.39
CA ARG A 337 -9.47 12.73 -19.59
C ARG A 337 -10.46 13.41 -20.52
N LYS A 338 -11.74 13.07 -20.38
CA LYS A 338 -12.81 13.54 -21.25
C LYS A 338 -13.98 14.03 -20.41
N GLN A 339 -14.50 15.19 -20.79
CA GLN A 339 -15.76 15.67 -20.23
C GLN A 339 -16.89 14.91 -20.93
N LEU A 340 -17.66 14.16 -20.15
CA LEU A 340 -18.79 13.38 -20.62
C LEU A 340 -20.09 14.01 -20.11
N ASN A 341 -21.12 13.97 -20.94
CA ASN A 341 -22.47 14.34 -20.54
C ASN A 341 -23.17 13.14 -19.92
N ALA A 342 -24.12 13.38 -19.01
CA ALA A 342 -25.01 12.32 -18.55
C ALA A 342 -25.78 11.72 -19.75
N GLY A 343 -25.88 10.39 -19.79
CA GLY A 343 -26.42 9.63 -20.90
C GLY A 343 -25.36 9.25 -21.95
N ASN A 344 -25.78 9.18 -23.21
CA ASN A 344 -24.97 8.65 -24.30
C ASN A 344 -23.92 9.66 -24.79
N ASN A 345 -22.67 9.24 -24.81
CA ASN A 345 -21.55 9.95 -25.41
C ASN A 345 -21.04 9.12 -26.59
N PRO A 346 -21.13 9.61 -27.84
CA PRO A 346 -20.54 8.91 -28.98
C PRO A 346 -19.04 8.76 -28.78
N ILE A 347 -18.52 7.56 -29.01
CA ILE A 347 -17.10 7.24 -28.91
C ILE A 347 -16.65 6.50 -30.17
N GLN A 348 -15.39 6.71 -30.52
CA GLN A 348 -14.70 5.92 -31.52
C GLN A 348 -13.45 5.29 -30.90
N ILE A 349 -13.28 4.00 -31.12
CA ILE A 349 -12.13 3.21 -30.68
C ILE A 349 -11.44 2.66 -31.93
N ILE A 350 -10.11 2.71 -31.94
CA ILE A 350 -9.29 2.02 -32.92
C ILE A 350 -8.46 0.98 -32.19
N ALA A 351 -8.55 -0.27 -32.64
CA ALA A 351 -7.66 -1.33 -32.22
C ALA A 351 -6.89 -1.85 -33.44
N SER A 352 -5.57 -1.60 -33.48
CA SER A 352 -4.70 -2.10 -34.54
C SER A 352 -3.82 -3.23 -34.03
N LYS A 353 -4.09 -4.44 -34.53
CA LYS A 353 -3.21 -5.61 -34.45
C LYS A 353 -2.24 -5.55 -35.62
N ASN A 354 -1.21 -4.71 -35.51
CA ASN A 354 -0.25 -4.47 -36.59
C ASN A 354 0.87 -5.53 -36.67
N ARG A 355 0.87 -6.56 -35.81
CA ARG A 355 1.91 -7.59 -35.72
C ARG A 355 1.26 -8.97 -35.57
N ASN A 356 1.88 -10.00 -36.14
CA ASN A 356 1.31 -11.35 -36.15
C ASN A 356 1.31 -12.05 -34.78
N TRP A 357 2.13 -11.57 -33.83
CA TRP A 357 2.18 -12.07 -32.45
C TRP A 357 1.31 -11.28 -31.49
N SER A 358 0.74 -10.14 -31.90
CA SER A 358 -0.24 -9.43 -31.08
C SER A 358 -1.60 -10.11 -31.17
N VAL A 359 -2.53 -9.73 -30.31
CA VAL A 359 -3.83 -10.39 -30.22
C VAL A 359 -4.96 -9.43 -30.53
N ASP A 360 -6.03 -9.98 -31.09
CA ASP A 360 -7.25 -9.25 -31.40
C ASP A 360 -7.96 -8.76 -30.12
N GLY A 361 -8.60 -7.59 -30.24
CA GLY A 361 -9.30 -6.94 -29.15
C GLY A 361 -8.45 -5.91 -28.38
N PHE A 362 -9.02 -5.40 -27.29
CA PHE A 362 -8.41 -4.38 -26.45
C PHE A 362 -8.96 -4.45 -25.03
N ASN A 363 -8.22 -3.86 -24.09
CA ASN A 363 -8.70 -3.58 -22.75
C ASN A 363 -9.17 -2.12 -22.68
N MET A 364 -10.32 -1.88 -22.07
CA MET A 364 -10.84 -0.53 -21.86
C MET A 364 -11.37 -0.40 -20.43
N ALA A 365 -10.89 0.60 -19.71
CA ALA A 365 -11.36 0.96 -18.38
C ALA A 365 -11.77 2.42 -18.30
N ILE A 366 -12.62 2.72 -17.32
CA ILE A 366 -13.11 4.07 -17.03
C ILE A 366 -13.12 4.33 -15.52
N SER A 367 -12.72 5.54 -15.13
CA SER A 367 -12.84 6.07 -13.77
C SER A 367 -13.33 7.52 -13.84
N GLY A 368 -13.96 8.01 -12.77
CA GLY A 368 -14.50 9.36 -12.74
C GLY A 368 -15.26 9.66 -11.45
N PRO A 369 -16.09 10.71 -11.41
CA PRO A 369 -16.84 11.10 -10.23
C PRO A 369 -17.68 9.93 -9.69
N GLY A 370 -17.46 9.54 -8.44
CA GLY A 370 -18.20 8.47 -7.77
C GLY A 370 -17.90 7.05 -8.31
N LEU A 371 -16.97 6.91 -9.25
CA LEU A 371 -16.72 5.66 -9.99
C LEU A 371 -15.26 5.20 -9.83
N ARG A 372 -15.10 4.04 -9.17
CA ARG A 372 -13.82 3.31 -9.11
C ARG A 372 -13.38 2.93 -10.53
N ASN A 373 -12.07 2.78 -10.76
CA ASN A 373 -11.58 2.25 -12.03
C ASN A 373 -12.28 0.93 -12.38
N THR A 374 -13.07 0.96 -13.44
CA THR A 374 -13.99 -0.10 -13.84
C THR A 374 -13.62 -0.54 -15.25
N GLU A 375 -13.35 -1.83 -15.41
CA GLU A 375 -13.13 -2.43 -16.71
C GLU A 375 -14.47 -2.56 -17.47
N LEU A 376 -14.52 -2.02 -18.69
CA LEU A 376 -15.65 -2.15 -19.62
C LEU A 376 -15.41 -3.28 -20.64
N LEU A 377 -14.15 -3.59 -20.92
CA LEU A 377 -13.74 -4.70 -21.76
C LEU A 377 -12.34 -5.15 -21.33
N VAL A 378 -12.14 -6.46 -21.22
CA VAL A 378 -10.80 -7.08 -21.12
C VAL A 378 -10.73 -8.12 -22.23
N SER A 379 -9.74 -8.01 -23.14
CA SER A 379 -9.55 -9.01 -24.19
C SER A 379 -8.85 -10.25 -23.64
N GLU A 380 -9.04 -11.41 -24.28
CA GLU A 380 -8.47 -12.69 -23.83
C GLU A 380 -6.93 -12.66 -23.67
N ALA A 381 -6.24 -11.87 -24.48
CA ALA A 381 -4.79 -11.66 -24.36
C ALA A 381 -4.38 -10.43 -23.56
N GLY A 382 -5.36 -9.61 -23.16
CA GLY A 382 -5.19 -8.56 -22.19
C GLY A 382 -5.14 -9.09 -20.75
N ALA A 383 -5.46 -10.37 -20.54
CA ALA A 383 -5.09 -11.09 -19.33
C ALA A 383 -3.57 -11.19 -19.28
N TYR A 384 -2.93 -10.28 -18.54
CA TYR A 384 -1.50 -10.30 -18.28
C TYR A 384 -1.14 -11.69 -17.78
N GLN A 385 -0.25 -12.41 -18.46
CA GLN A 385 0.39 -13.57 -17.84
C GLN A 385 1.38 -13.01 -16.84
N GLU A 386 0.93 -12.89 -15.58
CA GLU A 386 1.87 -12.67 -14.49
C GLU A 386 2.92 -13.77 -14.54
N THR A 387 4.19 -13.37 -14.46
CA THR A 387 5.23 -14.37 -14.21
C THR A 387 4.98 -14.87 -12.81
N ASP A 388 4.82 -16.18 -12.64
CA ASP A 388 4.77 -16.77 -11.31
C ASP A 388 5.99 -16.28 -10.51
N PRO A 389 5.78 -15.78 -9.28
CA PRO A 389 6.87 -15.19 -8.52
C PRO A 389 7.87 -16.27 -8.13
N ILE A 390 9.16 -15.95 -8.23
CA ILE A 390 10.25 -16.80 -7.77
C ILE A 390 10.59 -16.41 -6.34
N LEU A 391 9.84 -16.98 -5.39
CA LEU A 391 10.00 -16.73 -3.96
C LEU A 391 11.19 -17.52 -3.41
N VAL A 392 11.94 -16.92 -2.49
CA VAL A 392 13.05 -17.59 -1.79
C VAL A 392 12.50 -18.32 -0.58
N ASP A 393 12.63 -19.65 -0.56
CA ASP A 393 12.33 -20.45 0.60
C ASP A 393 13.37 -20.17 1.70
N ALA A 394 12.91 -19.59 2.81
CA ALA A 394 13.76 -19.22 3.94
C ALA A 394 14.24 -20.43 4.76
N ASP A 395 13.53 -21.56 4.73
CA ASP A 395 13.96 -22.78 5.44
C ASP A 395 15.11 -23.47 4.69
N GLU A 396 15.13 -23.38 3.35
CA GLU A 396 16.21 -23.92 2.51
C GLU A 396 17.36 -22.92 2.33
N THR A 397 17.04 -21.65 2.08
CA THR A 397 18.01 -20.58 1.79
C THR A 397 17.79 -19.39 2.73
N PRO A 398 18.11 -19.51 4.03
CA PRO A 398 17.89 -18.45 5.00
C PRO A 398 18.84 -17.25 4.81
N VAL A 399 19.84 -17.35 3.93
CA VAL A 399 20.79 -16.29 3.66
C VAL A 399 20.98 -16.16 2.15
N LEU A 400 20.66 -14.98 1.61
CA LEU A 400 20.81 -14.70 0.18
C LEU A 400 21.68 -13.46 -0.03
N ARG A 401 22.70 -13.60 -0.87
CA ARG A 401 23.46 -12.48 -1.42
C ARG A 401 22.83 -12.05 -2.74
N SER A 402 22.48 -10.77 -2.84
CA SER A 402 21.89 -10.21 -4.05
C SER A 402 22.17 -8.72 -4.14
N PHE A 403 21.86 -8.13 -5.30
CA PHE A 403 21.76 -6.68 -5.38
C PHE A 403 20.50 -6.20 -4.66
N ARG A 404 20.52 -4.94 -4.23
CA ARG A 404 19.38 -4.28 -3.59
C ARG A 404 19.24 -2.85 -4.07
N ASP A 405 18.00 -2.49 -4.37
CA ASP A 405 17.61 -1.12 -4.62
C ASP A 405 16.95 -0.57 -3.35
N ILE A 406 17.48 0.56 -2.86
CA ILE A 406 16.95 1.29 -1.70
C ILE A 406 16.62 2.71 -2.18
N PRO A 407 15.51 3.31 -1.71
CA PRO A 407 15.20 4.69 -2.06
C PRO A 407 16.39 5.63 -1.89
N ASN A 408 16.61 6.50 -2.87
CA ASN A 408 17.64 7.55 -2.86
C ASN A 408 19.09 7.05 -2.71
N THR A 409 19.37 5.79 -3.07
CA THR A 409 20.72 5.21 -3.01
C THR A 409 21.06 4.54 -4.35
N PRO A 410 22.32 4.60 -4.83
CA PRO A 410 22.75 3.71 -5.91
C PRO A 410 22.49 2.25 -5.56
N ARG A 411 22.31 1.41 -6.58
CA ARG A 411 22.16 -0.04 -6.39
C ARG A 411 23.32 -0.60 -5.57
N LEU A 412 22.99 -1.31 -4.51
CA LEU A 412 23.96 -1.96 -3.64
C LEU A 412 24.25 -3.36 -4.17
N SER A 413 25.53 -3.69 -4.35
CA SER A 413 25.96 -4.94 -4.95
C SER A 413 26.40 -6.01 -3.94
N HIS A 414 26.66 -5.62 -2.69
CA HIS A 414 27.24 -6.48 -1.65
C HIS A 414 26.32 -6.66 -0.45
N VAL A 415 25.02 -6.81 -0.69
CA VAL A 415 24.05 -7.00 0.38
C VAL A 415 23.85 -8.48 0.70
N VAL A 416 23.84 -8.78 1.99
CA VAL A 416 23.45 -10.07 2.57
C VAL A 416 22.10 -9.90 3.24
N SER A 417 21.08 -10.57 2.72
CA SER A 417 19.77 -10.68 3.37
C SER A 417 19.72 -11.95 4.19
N VAL A 418 19.20 -11.86 5.41
CA VAL A 418 19.12 -12.97 6.36
C VAL A 418 17.67 -13.11 6.85
N ALA A 419 17.19 -14.34 6.85
CA ALA A 419 15.89 -14.75 7.34
C ALA A 419 15.99 -15.49 8.67
N SER A 420 14.86 -15.58 9.36
CA SER A 420 14.70 -16.42 10.54
C SER A 420 13.32 -17.07 10.58
N LYS A 421 13.19 -18.15 11.37
CA LYS A 421 11.91 -18.83 11.60
C LYS A 421 10.88 -17.95 12.31
N ALA A 422 11.34 -16.91 13.02
CA ALA A 422 10.48 -15.91 13.64
C ALA A 422 9.90 -14.90 12.63
N GLN A 423 10.19 -15.06 11.32
CA GLN A 423 9.84 -14.10 10.27
C GLN A 423 10.41 -12.70 10.55
N VAL A 424 11.55 -12.66 11.25
CA VAL A 424 12.35 -11.47 11.51
C VAL A 424 13.53 -11.50 10.55
N ASN A 425 13.55 -10.55 9.63
CA ASN A 425 14.51 -10.54 8.54
C ASN A 425 15.28 -9.22 8.52
N TYR A 426 16.49 -9.25 7.97
CA TYR A 426 17.30 -8.05 7.82
C TYR A 426 18.23 -8.09 6.61
N ALA A 427 18.68 -6.92 6.18
CA ALA A 427 19.65 -6.75 5.12
C ALA A 427 20.88 -6.00 5.64
N TYR A 428 22.05 -6.55 5.34
CA TYR A 428 23.35 -6.03 5.76
C TYR A 428 24.21 -5.72 4.55
N ASP A 429 24.71 -4.49 4.46
CA ASP A 429 25.66 -4.09 3.43
C ASP A 429 27.10 -4.41 3.84
N MET A 430 27.73 -5.35 3.14
CA MET A 430 29.09 -5.80 3.41
C MET A 430 30.16 -4.80 2.99
N GLU A 431 29.84 -3.75 2.21
CA GLU A 431 30.81 -2.72 1.83
C GLU A 431 31.02 -1.66 2.90
N THR A 432 30.00 -1.44 3.74
CA THR A 432 30.03 -0.38 4.76
C THR A 432 29.83 -0.89 6.19
N GLY A 433 29.45 -2.16 6.36
CA GLY A 433 29.10 -2.72 7.66
C GLY A 433 27.74 -2.23 8.19
N THR A 434 26.84 -1.85 7.27
CA THR A 434 25.58 -1.20 7.61
C THR A 434 24.44 -2.19 7.66
N LEU A 435 23.72 -2.21 8.78
CA LEU A 435 22.37 -2.77 8.83
C LEU A 435 21.41 -1.78 8.18
N ILE A 436 21.01 -2.05 6.94
CA ILE A 436 20.31 -1.08 6.08
C ILE A 436 18.79 -1.18 6.18
N GLN A 437 18.26 -2.39 6.32
CA GLN A 437 16.84 -2.66 6.39
C GLN A 437 16.55 -3.78 7.37
N VAL A 438 15.39 -3.71 8.01
CA VAL A 438 14.79 -4.79 8.78
C VAL A 438 13.34 -4.94 8.35
N TRP A 439 12.78 -6.14 8.40
CA TRP A 439 11.38 -6.36 8.07
C TRP A 439 10.79 -7.58 8.75
N ARG A 440 9.47 -7.54 8.91
CA ARG A 440 8.66 -8.67 9.37
C ARG A 440 7.82 -9.23 8.24
N GLY A 441 7.71 -10.55 8.20
CA GLY A 441 6.89 -11.28 7.23
C GLY A 441 7.74 -12.19 6.36
N GLU A 442 7.27 -12.46 5.16
CA GLU A 442 7.95 -13.33 4.20
C GLU A 442 9.31 -12.76 3.76
N PHE A 443 10.21 -13.65 3.32
CA PHE A 443 11.62 -13.32 3.13
C PHE A 443 11.86 -12.46 1.88
N LEU A 444 11.96 -13.07 0.69
CA LEU A 444 12.35 -12.37 -0.54
C LEU A 444 11.63 -12.90 -1.77
N ASP A 445 11.29 -11.96 -2.66
CA ASP A 445 11.00 -12.21 -4.06
C ASP A 445 12.28 -12.05 -4.89
N ALA A 446 12.72 -13.13 -5.52
CA ALA A 446 13.86 -13.20 -6.43
C ALA A 446 13.44 -13.15 -7.92
N THR A 447 12.18 -12.89 -8.24
CA THR A 447 11.69 -12.74 -9.62
C THR A 447 12.52 -11.73 -10.41
N PRO A 448 12.82 -10.51 -9.91
CA PRO A 448 13.66 -9.57 -10.66
C PRO A 448 15.09 -10.07 -10.86
N MET A 449 15.57 -10.95 -9.96
CA MET A 449 16.91 -11.52 -10.01
C MET A 449 17.05 -12.57 -11.11
N TRP A 450 16.06 -13.45 -11.27
CA TRP A 450 16.19 -14.67 -12.07
C TRP A 450 15.25 -14.78 -13.28
N ASN A 451 14.17 -14.01 -13.34
CA ASN A 451 13.28 -14.06 -14.49
C ASN A 451 13.96 -13.45 -15.74
N SER A 452 13.91 -14.20 -16.85
CA SER A 452 14.52 -13.81 -18.13
C SER A 452 16.02 -13.49 -18.01
N ARG A 453 16.45 -12.25 -18.28
CA ARG A 453 17.86 -11.84 -18.11
C ARG A 453 18.20 -11.43 -16.67
N GLY A 454 17.17 -11.20 -15.84
CA GLY A 454 17.33 -10.70 -14.48
C GLY A 454 18.02 -9.34 -14.40
N ASN A 455 17.97 -8.73 -13.22
CA ASN A 455 18.75 -7.53 -12.91
C ASN A 455 19.61 -7.69 -11.63
N GLY A 456 19.62 -8.91 -11.05
CA GLY A 456 20.37 -9.25 -9.85
C GLY A 456 19.70 -8.85 -8.52
N VAL A 457 18.53 -8.21 -8.55
CA VAL A 457 17.88 -7.64 -7.35
C VAL A 457 16.89 -8.61 -6.72
N SER A 458 16.95 -8.74 -5.40
CA SER A 458 15.86 -9.32 -4.60
C SER A 458 15.04 -8.23 -3.92
N VAL A 459 13.75 -8.50 -3.70
CA VAL A 459 12.78 -7.56 -3.10
C VAL A 459 12.20 -8.19 -1.83
N PRO A 460 12.17 -7.49 -0.68
CA PRO A 460 11.46 -7.99 0.50
C PRO A 460 9.96 -8.12 0.29
N LEU A 461 9.36 -9.17 0.87
CA LEU A 461 7.91 -9.42 0.78
C LEU A 461 7.11 -8.87 1.98
N GLY A 462 7.78 -8.56 3.08
CA GLY A 462 7.15 -8.12 4.34
C GLY A 462 7.09 -6.60 4.56
N SER A 463 6.77 -6.19 5.80
CA SER A 463 6.74 -4.78 6.19
C SER A 463 8.16 -4.24 6.39
N VAL A 464 8.70 -3.60 5.35
CA VAL A 464 10.08 -3.10 5.33
C VAL A 464 10.25 -1.78 6.09
N ILE A 465 11.30 -1.74 6.90
CA ILE A 465 11.80 -0.54 7.55
C ILE A 465 13.21 -0.24 7.03
N ASN A 466 13.39 0.95 6.48
CA ASN A 466 14.70 1.46 6.09
C ASN A 466 15.35 2.13 7.31
N LEU A 467 16.44 1.57 7.82
CA LEU A 467 17.10 2.09 9.02
C LEU A 467 18.01 3.27 8.69
N THR A 468 18.88 3.12 7.69
CA THR A 468 19.80 4.18 7.25
C THR A 468 20.32 3.88 5.85
N SER A 469 20.75 4.92 5.13
CA SER A 469 21.58 4.74 3.94
C SER A 469 22.94 4.15 4.31
N PRO A 470 23.59 3.40 3.40
CA PRO A 470 24.93 2.85 3.60
C PRO A 470 25.97 3.92 3.91
N ALA A 471 26.70 3.73 5.00
CA ALA A 471 27.86 4.52 5.42
C ALA A 471 28.61 3.74 6.51
N ILE A 472 29.92 3.96 6.67
CA ILE A 472 30.64 3.36 7.80
C ILE A 472 30.00 3.87 9.10
N ASN A 473 29.46 2.96 9.91
CA ASN A 473 28.67 3.32 11.10
C ASN A 473 29.52 3.90 12.23
N ALA A 474 30.77 3.46 12.36
CA ALA A 474 31.68 3.97 13.38
C ALA A 474 32.21 5.35 12.98
N VAL A 475 32.15 6.29 13.91
CA VAL A 475 32.68 7.64 13.77
C VAL A 475 33.50 8.00 15.01
N ASN A 476 34.46 8.89 14.82
CA ASN A 476 35.30 9.39 15.92
C ASN A 476 34.46 10.23 16.91
N SER A 477 35.06 10.60 18.05
CA SER A 477 34.37 11.43 19.07
C SER A 477 33.94 12.82 18.56
N ASP A 478 34.54 13.31 17.47
CA ASP A 478 34.17 14.54 16.77
C ASP A 478 33.21 14.30 15.59
N TYR A 479 32.68 13.08 15.45
CA TYR A 479 31.80 12.61 14.37
C TYR A 479 32.41 12.59 12.97
N SER A 480 33.73 12.73 12.85
CA SER A 480 34.43 12.46 11.59
C SER A 480 34.35 10.96 11.24
N ALA A 481 34.20 10.67 9.94
CA ALA A 481 34.10 9.30 9.45
C ALA A 481 35.42 8.52 9.68
N SER A 482 35.31 7.23 9.98
CA SER A 482 36.48 6.35 9.97
C SER A 482 37.00 6.16 8.54
N GLU A 483 38.32 6.19 8.35
CA GLU A 483 38.94 6.28 7.02
C GLU A 483 39.06 4.95 6.26
N GLU A 484 39.02 3.80 6.96
CA GLU A 484 39.22 2.49 6.33
C GLU A 484 38.20 1.45 6.79
N PHE A 485 37.50 0.83 5.84
CA PHE A 485 36.65 -0.33 6.06
C PHE A 485 37.00 -1.44 5.06
N ARG A 486 37.21 -2.67 5.56
CA ARG A 486 37.43 -3.84 4.71
C ARG A 486 36.75 -5.08 5.25
N THR A 487 35.76 -5.58 4.52
CA THR A 487 35.06 -6.82 4.86
C THR A 487 35.99 -8.04 4.93
N LYS A 488 35.71 -8.94 5.89
CA LYS A 488 36.35 -10.25 6.05
C LYS A 488 35.35 -11.41 5.88
N GLY A 489 34.09 -11.12 5.56
CA GLY A 489 33.03 -12.11 5.41
C GLY A 489 32.14 -12.24 6.64
N TYR A 490 31.36 -13.32 6.69
CA TYR A 490 30.46 -13.63 7.80
C TYR A 490 30.44 -15.13 8.10
N GLN A 491 30.01 -15.47 9.31
CA GLN A 491 29.79 -16.84 9.77
C GLN A 491 28.34 -16.99 10.22
N LEU A 492 27.71 -18.09 9.83
CA LEU A 492 26.36 -18.44 10.27
C LEU A 492 26.46 -19.29 11.52
N MET A 493 25.70 -18.91 12.53
CA MET A 493 25.56 -19.62 13.80
C MET A 493 24.09 -20.05 13.93
N ASN A 494 23.84 -21.20 14.56
CA ASN A 494 22.50 -21.70 14.88
C ASN A 494 21.51 -21.68 13.70
N GLY A 495 21.95 -22.05 12.49
CA GLY A 495 21.06 -22.18 11.34
C GLY A 495 20.56 -20.86 10.72
N SER A 496 21.28 -19.74 10.92
CA SER A 496 21.04 -18.35 10.44
C SER A 496 20.43 -17.38 11.45
N GLU A 497 19.95 -17.88 12.60
CA GLU A 497 19.35 -17.03 13.63
C GLU A 497 20.37 -16.12 14.33
N ASP A 498 21.66 -16.39 14.13
CA ASP A 498 22.79 -15.59 14.57
C ASP A 498 23.83 -15.53 13.44
N VAL A 499 24.23 -14.32 13.05
CA VAL A 499 25.27 -14.09 12.04
C VAL A 499 26.33 -13.17 12.59
N VAL A 500 27.58 -13.63 12.51
CA VAL A 500 28.76 -12.86 12.90
C VAL A 500 29.44 -12.32 11.65
N PHE A 501 29.29 -11.03 11.40
CA PHE A 501 30.03 -10.31 10.37
C PHE A 501 31.41 -9.91 10.93
N SER A 502 32.44 -10.00 10.09
CA SER A 502 33.81 -9.61 10.45
C SER A 502 34.35 -8.62 9.44
N TYR A 503 35.00 -7.57 9.91
CA TYR A 503 35.64 -6.56 9.07
C TYR A 503 36.84 -5.92 9.76
N LEU A 504 37.69 -5.27 8.98
CA LEU A 504 38.71 -4.35 9.49
C LEU A 504 38.15 -2.94 9.47
N LEU A 505 38.34 -2.23 10.58
CA LEU A 505 38.05 -0.81 10.73
C LEU A 505 39.32 -0.13 11.23
N SER A 506 39.92 0.74 10.40
CA SER A 506 41.19 1.42 10.72
C SER A 506 42.28 0.46 11.25
N GLY A 507 42.44 -0.69 10.56
CA GLY A 507 43.40 -1.73 10.92
C GLY A 507 42.98 -2.68 12.05
N GLN A 508 41.93 -2.35 12.83
CA GLN A 508 41.44 -3.18 13.93
C GLN A 508 40.39 -4.18 13.45
N THR A 509 40.42 -5.40 13.99
CA THR A 509 39.39 -6.41 13.69
C THR A 509 38.14 -6.13 14.51
N VAL A 510 37.02 -5.97 13.83
CA VAL A 510 35.69 -5.80 14.42
C VAL A 510 34.84 -7.04 14.15
N LYS A 511 34.12 -7.49 15.17
CA LYS A 511 33.05 -8.48 15.03
C LYS A 511 31.71 -7.83 15.31
N ASP A 512 30.77 -8.02 14.39
CA ASP A 512 29.42 -7.47 14.41
C ASP A 512 28.43 -8.63 14.35
N GLU A 513 27.94 -9.01 15.52
CA GLU A 513 27.02 -10.11 15.74
C GLU A 513 25.59 -9.59 15.70
N ILE A 514 24.75 -10.19 14.85
CA ILE A 514 23.32 -9.91 14.76
C ILE A 514 22.57 -11.20 15.04
N LYS A 515 21.76 -11.18 16.10
CA LYS A 515 20.97 -12.32 16.55
C LYS A 515 19.49 -11.97 16.61
N VAL A 516 18.63 -12.86 16.12
CA VAL A 516 17.18 -12.74 16.29
C VAL A 516 16.84 -12.97 17.76
N LEU A 517 16.00 -12.10 18.33
CA LEU A 517 15.55 -12.26 19.72
C LEU A 517 14.67 -13.51 19.84
N GLU A 518 14.81 -14.26 20.94
CA GLU A 518 13.98 -15.44 21.22
C GLU A 518 12.49 -15.11 21.28
N SER A 519 12.15 -13.87 21.62
CA SER A 519 10.77 -13.35 21.60
C SER A 519 10.19 -13.15 20.20
N GLY A 520 11.01 -13.20 19.13
CA GLY A 520 10.62 -12.86 17.77
C GLY A 520 10.29 -11.38 17.54
N LYS A 521 10.51 -10.52 18.55
CA LYS A 521 10.15 -9.09 18.54
C LYS A 521 11.19 -8.19 17.84
N GLY A 522 12.30 -8.74 17.39
CA GLY A 522 13.34 -7.97 16.72
C GLY A 522 14.69 -8.66 16.76
N ILE A 523 15.75 -7.87 16.73
CA ILE A 523 17.14 -8.34 16.71
C ILE A 523 17.96 -7.71 17.83
N LYS A 524 18.95 -8.45 18.32
CA LYS A 524 20.05 -7.96 19.12
C LYS A 524 21.27 -7.77 18.23
N ARG A 525 21.94 -6.64 18.36
CA ARG A 525 23.21 -6.36 17.69
C ARG A 525 24.32 -6.10 18.70
N SER A 526 25.43 -6.80 18.54
CA SER A 526 26.62 -6.68 19.40
C SER A 526 27.85 -6.44 18.53
N VAL A 527 28.42 -5.23 18.63
CA VAL A 527 29.64 -4.85 17.89
C VAL A 527 30.79 -4.78 18.87
N SER A 528 31.87 -5.52 18.60
CA SER A 528 33.07 -5.58 19.46
C SER A 528 34.33 -5.24 18.67
N GLY A 529 35.22 -4.46 19.28
CA GLY A 529 36.47 -4.02 18.66
C GLY A 529 36.37 -2.71 17.86
N ALA A 530 35.23 -2.01 17.90
CA ALA A 530 34.98 -0.78 17.12
C ALA A 530 35.73 0.48 17.63
N GLY A 531 36.52 0.36 18.71
CA GLY A 531 37.21 1.50 19.31
C GLY A 531 36.29 2.41 20.13
N ASN A 532 36.81 3.59 20.49
CA ASN A 532 36.05 4.63 21.20
C ASN A 532 35.50 5.66 20.20
N GLY A 533 34.33 6.23 20.48
CA GLY A 533 33.69 7.22 19.62
C GLY A 533 32.18 7.05 19.64
N PHE A 534 31.56 7.07 18.47
CA PHE A 534 30.13 6.84 18.30
C PHE A 534 29.84 5.85 17.19
N TYR A 535 28.67 5.23 17.25
CA TYR A 535 28.22 4.26 16.25
C TYR A 535 26.80 4.56 15.80
N LYS A 536 26.63 4.79 14.50
CA LYS A 536 25.33 5.05 13.89
C LYS A 536 24.47 3.80 13.89
N VAL A 537 23.23 3.91 14.37
CA VAL A 537 22.26 2.81 14.41
C VAL A 537 21.04 3.04 13.51
N ALA A 538 20.71 4.30 13.23
CA ALA A 538 19.62 4.68 12.34
C ALA A 538 19.85 6.08 11.76
N ALA A 539 19.13 6.40 10.69
CA ALA A 539 18.89 7.77 10.27
C ALA A 539 17.81 8.41 11.15
N GLY A 540 17.90 9.71 11.36
CA GLY A 540 16.92 10.44 12.17
C GLY A 540 17.50 11.68 12.80
N THR A 541 16.61 12.61 13.13
CA THR A 541 16.87 13.85 13.85
C THR A 541 16.26 13.83 15.25
N GLU A 542 15.39 12.87 15.55
CA GLU A 542 14.66 12.78 16.81
C GLU A 542 14.87 11.42 17.49
N ILE A 543 14.88 11.44 18.82
CA ILE A 543 14.88 10.25 19.68
C ILE A 543 13.96 10.54 20.84
N GLU A 544 13.02 9.65 21.12
CA GLU A 544 12.05 9.84 22.18
C GLU A 544 12.23 8.77 23.24
N LYS A 545 12.59 9.15 24.46
CA LYS A 545 12.63 8.21 25.59
C LYS A 545 11.20 7.89 26.02
N VAL A 546 10.74 6.67 25.73
CA VAL A 546 9.37 6.22 26.01
C VAL A 546 9.26 5.39 27.28
N GLY A 547 10.37 4.87 27.77
CA GLY A 547 10.44 4.01 28.94
C GLY A 547 11.88 3.89 29.46
N LYS A 548 12.06 3.19 30.58
CA LYS A 548 13.40 2.95 31.12
C LYS A 548 14.18 2.01 30.18
N GLY A 549 15.19 2.54 29.50
CA GLY A 549 16.00 1.79 28.53
C GLY A 549 15.36 1.63 27.15
N TYR A 550 14.21 2.28 26.89
CA TYR A 550 13.50 2.21 25.61
C TYR A 550 13.40 3.61 24.98
N TYR A 551 13.80 3.68 23.71
CA TYR A 551 13.71 4.88 22.90
C TYR A 551 12.98 4.59 21.60
N LEU A 552 11.99 5.40 21.25
CA LEU A 552 11.39 5.40 19.92
C LEU A 552 12.25 6.23 18.98
N LEU A 553 12.49 5.71 17.78
CA LEU A 553 13.13 6.44 16.67
C LEU A 553 12.04 6.82 15.66
N PRO A 554 11.45 8.03 15.73
CA PRO A 554 10.22 8.36 15.01
C PRO A 554 10.30 8.21 13.49
N GLU A 555 11.44 8.57 12.89
CA GLU A 555 11.62 8.57 11.43
C GLU A 555 11.73 7.16 10.85
N THR A 556 12.19 6.19 11.63
CA THR A 556 12.29 4.78 11.21
C THR A 556 11.13 3.95 11.75
N GLY A 557 10.49 4.36 12.84
CA GLY A 557 9.41 3.62 13.48
C GLY A 557 9.88 2.33 14.15
N VAL A 558 11.04 2.38 14.82
CA VAL A 558 11.58 1.25 15.61
C VAL A 558 11.86 1.67 17.05
N TYR A 559 11.83 0.70 17.96
CA TYR A 559 12.34 0.91 19.31
C TYR A 559 13.79 0.48 19.42
N LEU A 560 14.61 1.34 20.00
CA LEU A 560 15.94 1.06 20.49
C LEU A 560 15.83 0.69 21.98
N GLU A 561 16.18 -0.56 22.30
CA GLU A 561 16.38 -1.02 23.68
C GLU A 561 17.87 -1.00 24.00
N TYR A 562 18.26 -0.24 25.02
CA TYR A 562 19.65 0.10 25.26
C TYR A 562 19.95 0.39 26.73
N ASP A 563 21.08 -0.14 27.22
CA ASP A 563 21.56 0.10 28.59
C ASP A 563 22.34 1.42 28.67
N GLU A 564 21.59 2.51 28.86
CA GLU A 564 22.15 3.86 28.99
C GLU A 564 23.13 4.00 30.16
N ALA A 565 22.98 3.18 31.21
CA ALA A 565 23.81 3.26 32.41
C ALA A 565 25.20 2.67 32.14
N ALA A 566 25.28 1.57 31.39
CA ALA A 566 26.54 0.97 30.98
C ALA A 566 27.26 1.79 29.91
N PHE A 567 26.53 2.23 28.87
CA PHE A 567 27.16 2.73 27.65
C PHE A 567 27.05 4.25 27.46
N GLY A 568 26.13 4.93 28.15
CA GLY A 568 25.80 6.35 27.96
C GLY A 568 24.51 6.53 27.17
N ALA A 569 23.93 7.74 27.13
CA ALA A 569 22.67 7.98 26.42
C ALA A 569 22.86 8.01 24.87
N PRO A 570 21.88 7.57 24.08
CA PRO A 570 21.88 7.76 22.64
C PRO A 570 21.76 9.25 22.28
N VAL A 571 22.35 9.65 21.16
CA VAL A 571 22.43 11.06 20.72
C VAL A 571 22.11 11.21 19.24
N THR A 572 21.60 12.37 18.87
CA THR A 572 21.39 12.76 17.47
C THR A 572 22.55 13.60 17.00
N HIS A 573 23.08 13.32 15.80
CA HIS A 573 24.11 14.15 15.18
C HIS A 573 23.96 14.17 13.66
N SER A 574 24.54 15.17 13.00
CA SER A 574 24.60 15.23 11.54
C SER A 574 26.04 15.12 11.07
N THR A 575 26.34 14.10 10.29
CA THR A 575 27.65 13.88 9.66
C THR A 575 27.48 14.03 8.15
N ASP A 576 28.28 14.89 7.51
CA ASP A 576 28.23 15.16 6.07
C ASP A 576 26.81 15.51 5.55
N GLY A 577 26.07 16.29 6.33
CA GLY A 577 24.70 16.70 6.01
C GLY A 577 23.65 15.58 6.14
N LYS A 578 24.01 14.42 6.69
CA LYS A 578 23.10 13.31 6.96
C LYS A 578 22.89 13.15 8.47
N ALA A 579 21.67 13.42 8.92
CA ALA A 579 21.27 13.18 10.30
C ALA A 579 21.28 11.68 10.65
N GLY A 580 21.66 11.39 11.89
CA GLY A 580 21.76 10.03 12.40
C GLY A 580 21.57 9.94 13.90
N ILE A 581 21.17 8.76 14.32
CA ILE A 581 21.06 8.33 15.70
C ILE A 581 22.33 7.53 16.04
N PHE A 582 23.04 7.96 17.07
CA PHE A 582 24.35 7.42 17.44
C PHE A 582 24.36 6.92 18.88
N LEU A 583 25.04 5.79 19.09
CA LEU A 583 25.34 5.24 20.41
C LEU A 583 26.79 5.51 20.78
N PRO A 584 27.10 5.94 22.02
CA PRO A 584 28.47 6.01 22.49
C PRO A 584 29.15 4.62 22.42
N ALA A 585 30.33 4.58 21.81
CA ALA A 585 31.15 3.38 21.68
C ALA A 585 32.27 3.41 22.72
N LYS A 586 32.35 2.39 23.58
CA LYS A 586 33.44 2.18 24.56
C LYS A 586 34.18 0.87 24.24
N GLY A 587 34.63 0.71 23.00
CA GLY A 587 35.19 -0.53 22.47
C GLY A 587 34.14 -1.59 22.08
N ASN A 588 33.00 -1.60 22.77
CA ASN A 588 31.85 -2.47 22.48
C ASN A 588 30.54 -1.68 22.45
N ILE A 589 29.57 -2.18 21.69
CA ILE A 589 28.21 -1.65 21.56
C ILE A 589 27.25 -2.83 21.59
N VAL A 590 26.20 -2.76 22.42
CA VAL A 590 25.16 -3.78 22.50
C VAL A 590 23.80 -3.07 22.60
N TYR A 591 22.88 -3.41 21.71
CA TYR A 591 21.51 -2.89 21.71
C TYR A 591 20.55 -3.87 21.03
N ASN A 592 19.25 -3.70 21.28
CA ASN A 592 18.23 -4.37 20.51
C ASN A 592 17.46 -3.36 19.65
N LEU A 593 17.06 -3.77 18.45
CA LEU A 593 16.08 -3.09 17.64
C LEU A 593 14.80 -3.91 17.65
N LEU A 594 13.71 -3.31 18.13
CA LEU A 594 12.40 -3.93 18.19
C LEU A 594 11.50 -3.29 17.14
N PHE A 595 10.89 -4.09 16.27
CA PHE A 595 10.17 -3.63 15.09
C PHE A 595 9.07 -4.57 14.60
#